data_AF-A0A0D8XST7-F1
#
_entry.id   AF-A0A0D8XST7-F1
#
_cell.length_a   1.000
_cell.length_b   1.000
_cell.length_c   1.000
_cell.angle_alpha   90.00
_cell.angle_beta   90.00
_cell.angle_gamma   90.00
#
_symmetry.space_group_name_H-M   'P 1'
#
loop_
_entity.id
_entity.type
_entity.pdbx_description
1 polymer ?
#
loop_
_entity_poly.entity_id
_entity_poly.type
_entity_poly.pdbx_seq_one_letter_code
_entity_poly.pdbx_strand_id
1 'polypeptide(L)'
;MTDVVPHKSGPDGKADEESDNELVAPDLGVQGKPRFRFVDDVNERMLSVSSVTLFLTDSIAIEYWQSLQRHEWFHGCLPYEDIVGLLQMNGDFLLREVGPDGERAAMACVTVKWNDIVQNYPIHCYCQGIDRQYTIDGVNKCADVIKIIQYHYSNSVPIGNIYLKRPIPKQRWELTSSRLKMQKLIGGGKFGEVWKGTMIEDANKPPIDVAIKVGKINNENKEILDEMHREARLMRQYKHRNVVAFYGVVLESAGNVMIVMEMVNGGGLDKHLKKQERSLKEKFGYTCDAALGLLYLHSKGCMHRDVACRNCLIDLKSNVVKISDFGMSKQGESYTIPHHEVLPIRWQAPEVILTRIYTMKSDVYSFGILLWEIFHNAEHPFDGIDNKTIREKISSPRFRPPVNPATPLIIQKAMRACWRADPKKRPTMEQTAKYLYNAPIELLQANEVSDRPGQQPKSSLAKSARSKKKVFIETLEDTVSNGLILPHFRRNCLVNVLLHGIEKLLIQKTYHNWIKPSFYQIEN
;
A
#
# COMPACT_ATOMS: atom_id res chain seq x y z
N MET A 1 -42.91 11.46 51.33
CA MET A 1 -44.29 11.94 51.52
C MET A 1 -44.95 11.76 50.17
N THR A 2 -45.56 10.58 49.97
CA THR A 2 -47.04 10.35 50.03
C THR A 2 -47.66 10.85 48.72
N ASP A 3 -48.35 10.09 47.86
CA ASP A 3 -49.17 8.88 47.99
C ASP A 3 -49.43 8.26 46.58
N VAL A 4 -49.43 6.92 46.38
CA VAL A 4 -50.61 6.00 46.30
C VAL A 4 -51.62 6.42 45.18
N VAL A 5 -51.66 5.80 43.97
CA VAL A 5 -52.33 4.53 43.53
C VAL A 5 -53.89 4.60 43.63
N PRO A 6 -54.80 3.91 42.86
CA PRO A 6 -54.74 3.03 41.65
C PRO A 6 -55.86 3.19 40.56
N HIS A 7 -55.71 2.40 39.46
CA HIS A 7 -56.69 1.62 38.67
C HIS A 7 -58.08 2.14 38.24
N LYS A 8 -58.42 1.87 36.96
CA LYS A 8 -59.47 0.91 36.49
C LYS A 8 -59.59 0.92 34.94
N SER A 9 -59.33 -0.22 34.28
CA SER A 9 -60.29 -1.16 33.62
C SER A 9 -60.86 -0.69 32.27
N GLY A 10 -60.65 -1.49 31.21
CA GLY A 10 -61.27 -1.37 29.86
C GLY A 10 -62.79 -1.66 29.86
N PRO A 11 -63.46 -1.96 28.72
CA PRO A 11 -62.93 -2.51 27.45
C PRO A 11 -63.57 -1.96 26.14
N ASP A 12 -63.11 -2.55 25.03
CA ASP A 12 -63.78 -2.78 23.72
C ASP A 12 -64.13 -1.63 22.76
N GLY A 13 -63.60 -1.75 21.54
CA GLY A 13 -64.07 -1.02 20.36
C GLY A 13 -63.15 -1.20 19.15
N LYS A 14 -63.38 -2.27 18.38
CA LYS A 14 -62.82 -2.47 17.03
C LYS A 14 -63.17 -1.28 16.12
N ALA A 15 -62.25 -0.87 15.25
CA ALA A 15 -62.42 -0.86 13.78
C ALA A 15 -61.36 0.02 13.08
N ASP A 16 -60.91 -0.49 11.94
CA ASP A 16 -60.43 0.20 10.74
C ASP A 16 -58.97 0.67 10.66
N GLU A 17 -58.17 -0.22 10.05
CA GLU A 17 -56.98 0.08 9.26
C GLU A 17 -57.38 0.76 7.94
N GLU A 18 -56.89 1.97 7.66
CA GLU A 18 -55.96 2.23 6.54
C GLU A 18 -55.58 3.72 6.41
N SER A 19 -54.30 3.90 6.08
CA SER A 19 -53.66 5.06 5.45
C SER A 19 -53.68 6.42 6.16
N ASP A 20 -52.51 6.82 6.67
CA ASP A 20 -51.88 8.04 6.15
C ASP A 20 -50.36 8.06 6.35
N ASN A 21 -49.69 8.56 5.31
CA ASN A 21 -48.26 8.64 5.09
C ASN A 21 -47.58 9.68 5.99
N GLU A 22 -46.48 9.30 6.65
CA GLU A 22 -45.38 10.23 6.92
C GLU A 22 -44.04 9.65 6.43
N LEU A 23 -43.47 10.37 5.46
CA LEU A 23 -42.18 10.14 4.83
C LEU A 23 -41.04 10.38 5.83
N VAL A 24 -40.43 9.29 6.32
CA VAL A 24 -39.11 9.35 6.98
C VAL A 24 -38.04 8.89 5.98
N ALA A 25 -37.08 9.78 5.73
CA ALA A 25 -35.96 9.58 4.82
C ALA A 25 -35.10 8.36 5.20
N PRO A 26 -34.55 7.60 4.24
CA PRO A 26 -33.72 6.45 4.55
C PRO A 26 -32.35 6.89 5.05
N ASP A 27 -32.06 6.52 6.29
CA ASP A 27 -30.76 6.58 6.93
C ASP A 27 -29.75 5.72 6.14
N LEU A 28 -28.76 6.36 5.52
CA LEU A 28 -27.64 5.71 4.83
C LEU A 28 -26.64 5.22 5.88
N GLY A 29 -27.04 4.20 6.63
CA GLY A 29 -26.23 3.52 7.63
C GLY A 29 -25.36 2.41 7.01
N VAL A 30 -24.05 2.65 6.99
CA VAL A 30 -22.95 1.67 7.11
C VAL A 30 -23.14 0.33 6.37
N GLN A 31 -22.54 0.20 5.19
CA GLN A 31 -22.38 -1.08 4.48
C GLN A 31 -21.76 -2.13 5.41
N GLY A 32 -22.55 -3.15 5.76
CA GLY A 32 -22.10 -4.33 6.48
C GLY A 32 -21.00 -5.05 5.69
N LYS A 33 -19.97 -5.54 6.39
CA LYS A 33 -18.98 -6.46 5.80
C LYS A 33 -19.72 -7.62 5.13
N PRO A 34 -19.37 -8.02 3.90
CA PRO A 34 -19.99 -9.18 3.25
C PRO A 34 -19.77 -10.42 4.12
N ARG A 35 -20.85 -10.99 4.66
CA ARG A 35 -20.80 -12.29 5.36
C ARG A 35 -20.70 -13.40 4.32
N PHE A 36 -19.66 -14.21 4.44
CA PHE A 36 -19.59 -15.49 3.74
C PHE A 36 -20.80 -16.34 4.14
N ARG A 37 -21.54 -16.86 3.15
CA ARG A 37 -22.49 -17.94 3.41
C ARG A 37 -21.73 -19.25 3.42
N PHE A 38 -21.65 -19.87 4.60
CA PHE A 38 -21.46 -21.31 4.67
C PHE A 38 -22.74 -21.96 4.11
N VAL A 39 -22.61 -23.01 3.31
CA VAL A 39 -23.77 -23.76 2.84
C VAL A 39 -24.19 -24.70 3.98
N ASP A 40 -25.17 -24.28 4.77
CA ASP A 40 -25.71 -25.05 5.90
C ASP A 40 -26.59 -26.24 5.48
N ASP A 41 -27.01 -26.34 4.21
CA ASP A 41 -27.85 -27.47 3.73
C ASP A 41 -27.13 -28.84 3.85
N VAL A 42 -25.80 -28.86 3.94
CA VAL A 42 -25.03 -30.09 4.20
C VAL A 42 -25.04 -30.43 5.71
N ASN A 43 -25.27 -29.45 6.59
CA ASN A 43 -25.24 -29.62 8.05
C ASN A 43 -26.49 -30.36 8.59
N GLU A 44 -27.68 -30.24 8.00
CA GLU A 44 -28.88 -30.91 8.53
C GLU A 44 -28.79 -32.44 8.47
N ARG A 45 -28.08 -33.01 7.48
CA ARG A 45 -27.77 -34.45 7.43
C ARG A 45 -26.59 -34.87 8.31
N MET A 46 -25.83 -33.92 8.86
CA MET A 46 -24.66 -34.15 9.71
C MET A 46 -24.96 -34.07 11.22
N LEU A 47 -26.17 -33.68 11.63
CA LEU A 47 -26.58 -33.48 13.03
C LEU A 47 -26.60 -34.76 13.91
N SER A 48 -26.28 -35.94 13.36
CA SER A 48 -26.15 -37.19 14.14
C SER A 48 -24.71 -37.65 14.38
N VAL A 49 -23.70 -36.85 14.00
CA VAL A 49 -22.30 -37.25 14.15
C VAL A 49 -21.64 -36.33 15.14
N SER A 50 -21.28 -36.88 16.30
CA SER A 50 -20.48 -36.20 17.31
C SER A 50 -19.27 -35.55 16.64
N SER A 51 -19.27 -34.21 16.53
CA SER A 51 -18.10 -33.45 16.15
C SER A 51 -17.10 -33.57 17.29
N VAL A 52 -16.39 -34.70 17.35
CA VAL A 52 -15.32 -34.88 18.31
C VAL A 52 -14.17 -34.01 17.82
N THR A 53 -14.13 -32.79 18.36
CA THR A 53 -12.96 -31.93 18.40
C THR A 53 -11.88 -32.65 19.18
N LEU A 54 -11.26 -33.67 18.57
CA LEU A 54 -10.04 -34.25 19.08
C LEU A 54 -8.98 -33.18 18.93
N PHE A 55 -8.56 -32.62 20.06
CA PHE A 55 -7.30 -31.91 20.20
C PHE A 55 -6.23 -32.74 19.49
N LEU A 56 -5.93 -32.34 18.26
CA LEU A 56 -4.80 -32.89 17.55
C LEU A 56 -3.60 -32.65 18.45
N THR A 57 -2.78 -33.67 18.71
CA THR A 57 -1.44 -33.39 19.20
C THR A 57 -0.81 -32.42 18.21
N ASP A 58 -0.16 -31.37 18.71
CA ASP A 58 0.36 -30.29 17.86
C ASP A 58 1.15 -30.84 16.67
N SER A 59 1.89 -31.94 16.87
CA SER A 59 2.65 -32.63 15.81
C SER A 59 1.83 -33.07 14.60
N ILE A 60 0.67 -33.73 14.78
CA ILE A 60 -0.14 -34.25 13.68
C ILE A 60 -0.83 -33.11 12.94
N ALA A 61 -1.28 -32.07 13.65
CA ALA A 61 -1.83 -30.87 13.04
C ALA A 61 -0.77 -30.13 12.21
N ILE A 62 0.45 -30.00 12.75
CA ILE A 62 1.58 -29.37 12.05
C ILE A 62 1.91 -30.11 10.77
N GLU A 63 2.06 -31.44 10.81
CA GLU A 63 2.36 -32.25 9.61
C GLU A 63 1.25 -32.14 8.56
N TYR A 64 -0.01 -32.15 8.99
CA TYR A 64 -1.17 -31.97 8.13
C TYR A 64 -1.14 -30.62 7.39
N TRP A 65 -0.92 -29.51 8.10
CA TRP A 65 -0.86 -28.20 7.46
C TRP A 65 0.40 -28.03 6.59
N GLN A 66 1.53 -28.59 7.01
CA GLN A 66 2.76 -28.57 6.22
C GLN A 66 2.62 -29.35 4.90
N SER A 67 1.86 -30.46 4.88
CA SER A 67 1.62 -31.21 3.65
C SER A 67 0.79 -30.40 2.66
N LEU A 68 -0.26 -29.71 3.13
CA LEU A 68 -1.08 -28.80 2.31
C LEU A 68 -0.28 -27.61 1.80
N GLN A 69 0.62 -27.05 2.61
CA GLN A 69 1.48 -25.93 2.21
C GLN A 69 2.37 -26.22 1.00
N ARG A 70 2.69 -27.50 0.73
CA ARG A 70 3.46 -27.91 -0.44
C ARG A 70 2.61 -28.00 -1.71
N HIS A 71 1.29 -28.02 -1.59
CA HIS A 71 0.40 -28.13 -2.73
C HIS A 71 0.29 -26.84 -3.52
N GLU A 72 0.31 -26.95 -4.85
CA GLU A 72 0.40 -25.82 -5.78
C GLU A 72 -0.79 -24.87 -5.72
N TRP A 73 -1.94 -25.30 -5.21
CA TRP A 73 -3.19 -24.55 -5.19
C TRP A 73 -3.76 -24.39 -3.77
N PHE A 74 -2.89 -24.49 -2.75
CA PHE A 74 -3.21 -24.20 -1.35
C PHE A 74 -2.78 -22.78 -0.93
N HIS A 75 -3.67 -21.80 -0.85
CA HIS A 75 -3.33 -20.38 -0.67
C HIS A 75 -3.12 -19.95 0.79
N GLY A 76 -3.02 -20.89 1.74
CA GLY A 76 -2.90 -20.57 3.17
C GLY A 76 -4.09 -19.73 3.66
N CYS A 77 -3.83 -18.68 4.44
CA CYS A 77 -4.86 -17.79 5.00
C CYS A 77 -5.20 -16.60 4.09
N LEU A 78 -5.33 -16.81 2.78
CA LEU A 78 -5.55 -15.70 1.83
C LEU A 78 -6.87 -14.95 2.10
N PRO A 79 -6.87 -13.60 2.19
CA PRO A 79 -8.08 -12.81 2.41
C PRO A 79 -9.08 -12.89 1.26
N TYR A 80 -10.34 -12.59 1.58
CA TYR A 80 -11.43 -12.61 0.61
C TYR A 80 -11.17 -11.72 -0.61
N GLU A 81 -10.70 -10.50 -0.36
CA GLU A 81 -10.52 -9.50 -1.42
C GLU A 81 -9.49 -9.95 -2.44
N ASP A 82 -8.49 -10.73 -2.00
CA ASP A 82 -7.50 -11.32 -2.88
C ASP A 82 -8.07 -12.53 -3.64
N ILE A 83 -8.90 -13.36 -2.99
CA ILE A 83 -9.56 -14.54 -3.60
C ILE A 83 -10.49 -14.13 -4.74
N VAL A 84 -11.31 -13.08 -4.56
CA VAL A 84 -12.26 -12.62 -5.60
C VAL A 84 -11.54 -12.19 -6.86
N GLY A 85 -10.34 -11.61 -6.73
CA GLY A 85 -9.48 -11.28 -7.86
C GLY A 85 -8.86 -12.49 -8.57
N LEU A 86 -8.81 -13.66 -7.91
CA LEU A 86 -8.23 -14.89 -8.46
C LEU A 86 -9.27 -15.80 -9.12
N LEU A 87 -10.49 -15.87 -8.56
CA LEU A 87 -11.56 -16.72 -9.09
C LEU A 87 -12.39 -15.93 -10.10
N GLN A 88 -12.18 -16.18 -11.39
CA GLN A 88 -12.77 -15.37 -12.46
C GLN A 88 -13.96 -16.06 -13.15
N MET A 89 -13.88 -17.37 -13.33
CA MET A 89 -14.82 -18.17 -14.11
C MET A 89 -15.52 -19.24 -13.26
N ASN A 90 -16.70 -19.71 -13.71
CA ASN A 90 -17.43 -20.80 -13.04
C ASN A 90 -16.59 -22.08 -12.96
N GLY A 91 -16.46 -22.60 -11.74
CA GLY A 91 -15.65 -23.76 -11.39
C GLY A 91 -14.17 -23.46 -11.19
N ASP A 92 -13.74 -22.19 -11.21
CA ASP A 92 -12.44 -21.81 -10.63
C ASP A 92 -12.48 -22.08 -9.13
N PHE A 93 -11.47 -22.77 -8.62
CA PHE A 93 -11.38 -23.09 -7.20
C PHE A 93 -9.96 -23.01 -6.67
N LEU A 94 -9.83 -22.83 -5.36
CA LEU A 94 -8.58 -22.93 -4.63
C LEU A 94 -8.80 -23.60 -3.27
N LEU A 95 -7.75 -24.18 -2.70
CA LEU A 95 -7.76 -24.66 -1.32
C LEU A 95 -7.15 -23.60 -0.42
N ARG A 96 -7.72 -23.39 0.77
CA ARG A 96 -7.20 -22.44 1.74
C ARG A 96 -7.51 -22.86 3.17
N GLU A 97 -6.82 -22.24 4.10
CA GLU A 97 -7.18 -22.28 5.51
C GLU A 97 -8.24 -21.22 5.79
N VAL A 98 -9.31 -21.63 6.46
CA VAL A 98 -10.29 -20.72 7.05
C VAL A 98 -10.01 -20.73 8.55
N GLY A 99 -9.67 -19.55 9.08
CA GLY A 99 -9.42 -19.38 10.50
C GLY A 99 -10.66 -19.72 11.36
N PRO A 100 -10.46 -19.89 12.68
CA PRO A 100 -11.53 -20.27 13.59
C PRO A 100 -12.69 -19.26 13.57
N ASP A 101 -13.92 -19.76 13.60
CA ASP A 101 -15.15 -18.96 13.71
C ASP A 101 -15.97 -19.46 14.91
N GLY A 102 -16.13 -18.61 15.93
CA GLY A 102 -16.69 -19.00 17.22
C GLY A 102 -15.87 -20.12 17.89
N GLU A 103 -16.52 -21.26 18.12
CA GLU A 103 -15.91 -22.46 18.73
C GLU A 103 -15.23 -23.40 17.72
N ARG A 104 -15.31 -23.12 16.41
CA ARG A 104 -14.76 -23.99 15.37
C ARG A 104 -13.26 -23.77 15.21
N ALA A 105 -12.48 -24.84 15.22
CA ALA A 105 -11.04 -24.81 14.90
C ALA A 105 -10.79 -24.40 13.44
N ALA A 106 -9.56 -24.04 13.10
CA ALA A 106 -9.18 -23.76 11.72
C ALA A 106 -9.42 -24.99 10.82
N MET A 107 -9.92 -24.77 9.61
CA MET A 107 -10.32 -25.84 8.68
C MET A 107 -9.76 -25.62 7.28
N ALA A 108 -9.42 -26.71 6.60
CA ALA A 108 -9.16 -26.66 5.17
C ALA A 108 -10.48 -26.46 4.44
N CYS A 109 -10.49 -25.61 3.42
CA CYS A 109 -11.69 -25.19 2.73
C CYS A 109 -11.42 -25.01 1.25
N VAL A 110 -12.26 -25.63 0.40
CA VAL A 110 -12.27 -25.30 -1.03
C VAL A 110 -13.12 -24.07 -1.23
N THR A 111 -12.53 -23.02 -1.78
CA THR A 111 -13.26 -21.82 -2.19
C THR A 111 -13.43 -21.83 -3.69
N VAL A 112 -14.65 -21.65 -4.18
CA VAL A 112 -15.01 -21.84 -5.59
C VAL A 112 -15.94 -20.72 -6.06
N LYS A 113 -15.76 -20.29 -7.31
CA LYS A 113 -16.71 -19.40 -7.98
C LYS A 113 -17.73 -20.19 -8.79
N TRP A 114 -19.01 -19.94 -8.54
CA TRP A 114 -20.11 -20.54 -9.30
C TRP A 114 -21.30 -19.58 -9.39
N ASN A 115 -21.82 -19.38 -10.60
CA ASN A 115 -22.89 -18.41 -10.91
C ASN A 115 -22.61 -17.03 -10.32
N ASP A 116 -21.38 -16.54 -10.51
CA ASP A 116 -20.86 -15.27 -9.99
C ASP A 116 -20.81 -15.13 -8.45
N ILE A 117 -21.06 -16.21 -7.72
CA ILE A 117 -20.93 -16.26 -6.27
C ILE A 117 -19.64 -17.01 -5.91
N VAL A 118 -18.83 -16.42 -5.04
CA VAL A 118 -17.69 -17.09 -4.42
C VAL A 118 -18.14 -17.71 -3.10
N GLN A 119 -18.02 -19.04 -2.97
CA GLN A 119 -18.49 -19.79 -1.81
C GLN A 119 -17.41 -20.69 -1.22
N ASN A 120 -17.51 -20.92 0.09
CA ASN A 120 -16.61 -21.76 0.87
C ASN A 120 -17.26 -23.14 1.09
N TYR A 121 -16.51 -24.21 0.83
CA TYR A 121 -16.86 -25.60 1.08
C TYR A 121 -15.84 -26.20 2.06
N PRO A 122 -16.13 -26.18 3.37
CA PRO A 122 -15.24 -26.72 4.39
C PRO A 122 -15.02 -28.22 4.19
N ILE A 123 -13.81 -28.68 4.47
CA ILE A 123 -13.47 -30.10 4.44
C ILE A 123 -13.55 -30.64 5.86
N HIS A 124 -14.44 -31.60 6.06
CA HIS A 124 -14.71 -32.21 7.35
C HIS A 124 -13.88 -33.48 7.53
N CYS A 125 -13.39 -33.71 8.75
CA CYS A 125 -12.67 -34.91 9.13
C CYS A 125 -13.56 -35.81 9.99
N TYR A 126 -13.64 -37.08 9.64
CA TYR A 126 -14.27 -38.16 10.38
C TYR A 126 -13.17 -39.01 11.00
N CYS A 127 -13.18 -39.13 12.32
CA CYS A 127 -12.19 -39.90 13.07
C CYS A 127 -12.86 -41.16 13.64
N GLN A 128 -12.32 -42.33 13.33
CA GLN A 128 -12.71 -43.60 13.96
C GLN A 128 -11.45 -44.26 14.54
N GLY A 129 -11.18 -44.01 15.82
CA GLY A 129 -9.89 -44.36 16.43
C GLY A 129 -8.75 -43.52 15.85
N ILE A 130 -7.73 -44.18 15.27
CA ILE A 130 -6.61 -43.52 14.58
C ILE A 130 -6.90 -43.24 13.10
N ASP A 131 -7.91 -43.91 12.52
CA ASP A 131 -8.25 -43.77 11.12
C ASP A 131 -8.98 -42.45 10.88
N ARG A 132 -8.55 -41.74 9.85
CA ARG A 132 -9.09 -40.44 9.46
C ARG A 132 -9.58 -40.48 8.03
N GLN A 133 -10.79 -39.96 7.84
CA GLN A 133 -11.38 -39.80 6.52
C GLN A 133 -11.89 -38.38 6.35
N TYR A 134 -11.69 -37.82 5.17
CA TYR A 134 -12.05 -36.46 4.81
C TYR A 134 -13.17 -36.46 3.78
N THR A 135 -14.10 -35.53 3.93
CA THR A 135 -15.21 -35.31 3.01
C THR A 135 -15.47 -33.82 2.84
N ILE A 136 -15.99 -33.44 1.68
CA ILE A 136 -16.43 -32.08 1.36
C ILE A 136 -17.94 -32.00 1.06
N ASP A 137 -18.57 -33.14 0.78
CA ASP A 137 -19.99 -33.25 0.43
C ASP A 137 -20.80 -34.06 1.46
N GLY A 138 -20.15 -34.59 2.49
CA GLY A 138 -20.74 -35.45 3.54
C GLY A 138 -20.97 -36.91 3.11
N VAL A 139 -20.75 -37.24 1.84
CA VAL A 139 -21.05 -38.56 1.26
C VAL A 139 -19.76 -39.28 0.92
N ASN A 140 -18.95 -38.68 0.05
CA ASN A 140 -17.70 -39.25 -0.45
C ASN A 140 -16.60 -39.02 0.57
N LYS A 141 -15.83 -40.08 0.87
CA LYS A 141 -14.78 -40.06 1.90
C LYS A 141 -13.46 -40.54 1.32
N CYS A 142 -12.36 -39.86 1.66
CA CYS A 142 -11.01 -40.25 1.29
C CYS A 142 -10.07 -40.15 2.50
N ALA A 143 -8.97 -40.90 2.50
CA ALA A 143 -7.99 -40.85 3.61
C ALA A 143 -7.17 -39.55 3.67
N ASP A 144 -7.28 -38.68 2.67
CA ASP A 144 -6.47 -37.46 2.53
C ASP A 144 -7.29 -36.32 1.91
N VAL A 145 -6.98 -35.08 2.30
CA VAL A 145 -7.69 -33.87 1.87
C VAL A 145 -7.49 -33.58 0.39
N ILE A 146 -6.28 -33.76 -0.13
CA ILE A 146 -6.02 -33.57 -1.55
C ILE A 146 -6.77 -34.63 -2.36
N LYS A 147 -6.79 -35.88 -1.88
CA LYS A 147 -7.50 -36.98 -2.55
C LYS A 147 -9.00 -36.72 -2.68
N ILE A 148 -9.67 -36.23 -1.63
CA ILE A 148 -11.12 -35.95 -1.75
C ILE A 148 -11.38 -34.84 -2.77
N ILE A 149 -10.54 -33.80 -2.81
CA ILE A 149 -10.72 -32.72 -3.79
C ILE A 149 -10.41 -33.20 -5.21
N GLN A 150 -9.35 -33.99 -5.38
CA GLN A 150 -9.02 -34.63 -6.67
C GLN A 150 -10.12 -35.57 -7.14
N TYR A 151 -10.80 -36.27 -6.23
CA TYR A 151 -11.94 -37.11 -6.58
C TYR A 151 -13.06 -36.27 -7.23
N HIS A 152 -13.45 -35.14 -6.63
CA HIS A 152 -14.45 -34.24 -7.21
C HIS A 152 -13.99 -33.58 -8.51
N TYR A 153 -12.74 -33.13 -8.56
CA TYR A 153 -12.17 -32.45 -9.71
C TYR A 153 -11.96 -33.39 -10.91
N SER A 154 -11.22 -34.48 -10.74
CA SER A 154 -10.82 -35.37 -11.83
C SER A 154 -11.99 -36.19 -12.37
N ASN A 155 -12.94 -36.59 -11.50
CA ASN A 155 -14.11 -37.38 -11.92
C ASN A 155 -15.33 -36.52 -12.23
N SER A 156 -15.22 -35.18 -12.12
CA SER A 156 -16.35 -34.25 -12.30
C SER A 156 -17.57 -34.58 -11.43
N VAL A 157 -17.33 -35.04 -10.20
CA VAL A 157 -18.40 -35.33 -9.22
C VAL A 157 -18.79 -34.02 -8.54
N PRO A 158 -20.07 -33.60 -8.60
CA PRO A 158 -20.47 -32.32 -8.04
C PRO A 158 -20.49 -32.33 -6.51
N ILE A 159 -20.32 -31.14 -5.92
CA ILE A 159 -20.57 -30.88 -4.50
C ILE A 159 -21.90 -30.13 -4.43
N GLY A 160 -23.01 -30.84 -4.19
CA GLY A 160 -24.34 -30.29 -4.45
C GLY A 160 -24.53 -29.99 -5.94
N ASN A 161 -24.63 -28.70 -6.32
CA ASN A 161 -24.82 -28.26 -7.71
C ASN A 161 -23.56 -27.64 -8.35
N ILE A 162 -22.42 -27.69 -7.68
CA ILE A 162 -21.17 -27.06 -8.16
C ILE A 162 -20.18 -28.09 -8.68
N TYR A 163 -19.38 -27.68 -9.66
CA TYR A 163 -18.31 -28.52 -10.22
C TYR A 163 -16.97 -27.81 -10.09
N LEU A 164 -15.97 -28.53 -9.57
CA LEU A 164 -14.58 -28.09 -9.57
C LEU A 164 -14.03 -28.28 -10.99
N LYS A 165 -13.54 -27.21 -11.64
CA LYS A 165 -13.10 -27.25 -13.04
C LYS A 165 -11.67 -26.80 -13.26
N ARG A 166 -11.21 -25.80 -12.51
CA ARG A 166 -9.88 -25.21 -12.68
C ARG A 166 -9.26 -24.87 -11.33
N PRO A 167 -8.25 -25.63 -10.86
CA PRO A 167 -7.51 -25.25 -9.67
C PRO A 167 -6.69 -24.00 -9.96
N ILE A 168 -6.80 -22.98 -9.12
CA ILE A 168 -6.02 -21.76 -9.22
C ILE A 168 -4.70 -21.94 -8.45
N PRO A 169 -3.54 -21.91 -9.12
CA PRO A 169 -2.25 -22.07 -8.45
C PRO A 169 -1.92 -20.86 -7.57
N LYS A 170 -1.03 -21.08 -6.59
CA LYS A 170 -0.38 -20.04 -5.79
C LYS A 170 0.26 -19.02 -6.70
N GLN A 171 0.09 -17.76 -6.36
CA GLN A 171 0.69 -16.66 -7.06
C GLN A 171 2.17 -16.51 -6.67
N ARG A 172 2.99 -15.94 -7.56
CA ARG A 172 4.43 -15.77 -7.31
C ARG A 172 4.77 -14.94 -6.07
N TRP A 173 3.86 -14.05 -5.67
CA TRP A 173 3.99 -13.20 -4.50
C TRP A 173 3.57 -13.89 -3.20
N GLU A 174 2.97 -15.09 -3.25
CA GLU A 174 2.67 -15.91 -2.07
C GLU A 174 3.91 -16.73 -1.71
N LEU A 175 4.67 -16.23 -0.75
CA LEU A 175 5.91 -16.82 -0.27
C LEU A 175 5.64 -17.81 0.86
N THR A 176 6.52 -18.79 1.03
CA THR A 176 6.56 -19.67 2.20
C THR A 176 7.66 -19.23 3.15
N SER A 177 7.43 -19.32 4.46
CA SER A 177 8.42 -18.98 5.48
C SER A 177 9.71 -19.77 5.36
N SER A 178 9.66 -21.00 4.84
CA SER A 178 10.83 -21.83 4.56
C SER A 178 11.84 -21.20 3.60
N ARG A 179 11.40 -20.23 2.78
CA ARG A 179 12.29 -19.46 1.89
C ARG A 179 12.96 -18.29 2.59
N LEU A 180 12.56 -17.96 3.81
CA LEU A 180 13.02 -16.80 4.56
C LEU A 180 13.88 -17.21 5.75
N LYS A 181 14.91 -16.41 6.03
CA LYS A 181 15.67 -16.48 7.27
C LYS A 181 15.74 -15.09 7.89
N MET A 182 15.05 -14.88 9.00
CA MET A 182 15.16 -13.66 9.78
C MET A 182 16.52 -13.60 10.47
N GLN A 183 17.11 -12.40 10.58
CA GLN A 183 18.45 -12.23 11.12
C GLN A 183 18.51 -11.16 12.21
N LYS A 184 18.11 -9.92 11.92
CA LYS A 184 18.31 -8.79 12.83
C LYS A 184 17.15 -7.82 12.76
N LEU A 185 16.59 -7.43 13.90
CA LEU A 185 15.64 -6.33 13.99
C LEU A 185 16.30 -5.01 13.55
N ILE A 186 15.71 -4.31 12.57
CA ILE A 186 16.24 -3.05 12.01
C ILE A 186 15.32 -1.85 12.26
N GLY A 187 14.06 -2.07 12.61
CA GLY A 187 13.12 -1.01 12.97
C GLY A 187 11.83 -1.56 13.57
N GLY A 188 11.07 -0.69 14.20
CA GLY A 188 9.73 -1.00 14.72
C GLY A 188 8.87 0.25 14.71
N GLY A 189 7.58 0.08 14.47
CA GLY A 189 6.61 1.17 14.39
C GLY A 189 5.20 0.71 14.70
N LYS A 190 4.22 1.58 14.43
CA LYS A 190 2.79 1.35 14.72
C LYS A 190 2.27 0.03 14.14
N PHE A 191 2.74 -0.34 12.95
CA PHE A 191 2.24 -1.48 12.18
C PHE A 191 3.06 -2.76 12.37
N GLY A 192 4.02 -2.77 13.30
CA GLY A 192 4.84 -3.93 13.60
C GLY A 192 6.34 -3.70 13.51
N GLU A 193 7.09 -4.79 13.37
CA GLU A 193 8.55 -4.80 13.35
C GLU A 193 9.10 -5.02 11.95
N VAL A 194 10.25 -4.44 11.65
CA VAL A 194 10.98 -4.67 10.41
C VAL A 194 12.30 -5.35 10.73
N TRP A 195 12.51 -6.51 10.13
CA TRP A 195 13.68 -7.36 10.30
C TRP A 195 14.52 -7.38 9.01
N LYS A 196 15.84 -7.33 9.15
CA LYS A 196 16.76 -7.82 8.12
C LYS A 196 16.66 -9.35 8.07
N GLY A 197 16.63 -9.90 6.87
CA GLY A 197 16.74 -11.32 6.62
C GLY A 197 17.33 -11.64 5.25
N THR A 198 17.28 -12.92 4.89
CA THR A 198 17.60 -13.42 3.54
C THR A 198 16.44 -14.22 2.97
N MET A 199 16.25 -14.16 1.66
CA MET A 199 15.25 -14.94 0.93
C MET A 199 15.89 -15.79 -0.17
N ILE A 200 15.42 -17.03 -0.33
CA ILE A 200 15.76 -17.92 -1.45
C ILE A 200 14.68 -17.76 -2.53
N GLU A 201 15.03 -17.12 -3.66
CA GLU A 201 14.13 -17.02 -4.82
C GLU A 201 14.10 -18.31 -5.65
N ASP A 202 15.27 -18.92 -5.83
CA ASP A 202 15.51 -20.13 -6.61
C ASP A 202 16.56 -20.97 -5.88
N ALA A 203 16.37 -22.30 -5.82
CA ALA A 203 17.29 -23.21 -5.17
C ALA A 203 18.71 -23.15 -5.76
N ASN A 204 18.85 -22.71 -7.03
CA ASN A 204 20.12 -22.61 -7.73
C ASN A 204 20.78 -21.23 -7.66
N LYS A 205 20.17 -20.27 -6.94
CA LYS A 205 20.69 -18.90 -6.78
C LYS A 205 21.08 -18.63 -5.34
N PRO A 206 22.09 -17.78 -5.10
CA PRO A 206 22.41 -17.34 -3.75
C PRO A 206 21.20 -16.62 -3.13
N PRO A 207 20.98 -16.76 -1.81
CA PRO A 207 19.96 -16.00 -1.10
C PRO A 207 20.19 -14.49 -1.27
N ILE A 208 19.11 -13.73 -1.38
CA ILE A 208 19.15 -12.27 -1.47
C ILE A 208 18.81 -11.64 -0.12
N ASP A 209 19.44 -10.51 0.19
CA ASP A 209 19.11 -9.71 1.37
C ASP A 209 17.72 -9.09 1.20
N VAL A 210 16.88 -9.22 2.24
CA VAL A 210 15.51 -8.71 2.28
C VAL A 210 15.21 -7.98 3.58
N ALA A 211 14.24 -7.06 3.54
CA ALA A 211 13.57 -6.54 4.71
C ALA A 211 12.22 -7.24 4.87
N ILE A 212 11.89 -7.64 6.09
CA ILE A 212 10.71 -8.44 6.43
C ILE A 212 9.92 -7.66 7.47
N LYS A 213 8.77 -7.12 7.08
CA LYS A 213 7.84 -6.44 7.98
C LYS A 213 6.89 -7.46 8.56
N VAL A 214 6.85 -7.58 9.89
CA VAL A 214 6.08 -8.58 10.64
C VAL A 214 5.03 -7.85 11.48
N GLY A 215 3.76 -8.22 11.30
CA GLY A 215 2.68 -7.78 12.18
C GLY A 215 2.71 -8.58 13.48
N LYS A 216 2.80 -7.91 14.62
CA LYS A 216 2.59 -8.57 15.92
C LYS A 216 1.10 -8.66 16.18
N ILE A 217 0.51 -9.83 15.95
CA ILE A 217 -0.93 -10.03 16.05
C ILE A 217 -1.28 -10.68 17.39
N ASN A 218 -2.26 -10.09 18.07
CA ASN A 218 -3.02 -10.73 19.14
C ASN A 218 -4.53 -10.54 18.83
N ASN A 219 -5.40 -11.17 19.61
CA ASN A 219 -6.86 -11.13 19.37
C ASN A 219 -7.46 -9.70 19.37
N GLU A 220 -6.75 -8.72 19.93
CA GLU A 220 -7.15 -7.32 20.03
C GLU A 220 -6.76 -6.48 18.78
N ASN A 221 -5.91 -7.02 17.89
CA ASN A 221 -5.24 -6.26 16.83
C ASN A 221 -5.59 -6.74 15.40
N LYS A 222 -6.81 -7.25 15.16
CA LYS A 222 -7.25 -7.68 13.81
C LYS A 222 -7.15 -6.55 12.76
N GLU A 223 -7.28 -5.29 13.15
CA GLU A 223 -7.13 -4.15 12.24
C GLU A 223 -5.73 -4.03 11.64
N ILE A 224 -4.68 -4.43 12.38
CA ILE A 224 -3.29 -4.42 11.90
C ILE A 224 -3.12 -5.42 10.74
N LEU A 225 -3.80 -6.58 10.83
CA LEU A 225 -3.81 -7.57 9.75
C LEU A 225 -4.43 -6.99 8.47
N ASP A 226 -5.59 -6.36 8.59
CA ASP A 226 -6.28 -5.70 7.48
C ASP A 226 -5.44 -4.55 6.87
N GLU A 227 -4.69 -3.81 7.69
CA GLU A 227 -3.72 -2.81 7.24
C GLU A 227 -2.56 -3.42 6.47
N MET A 228 -1.94 -4.49 6.97
CA MET A 228 -0.86 -5.19 6.27
C MET A 228 -1.30 -5.80 4.94
N HIS A 229 -2.48 -6.42 4.88
CA HIS A 229 -3.01 -6.92 3.62
C HIS A 229 -3.27 -5.81 2.61
N ARG A 230 -3.81 -4.66 3.06
CA ARG A 230 -3.98 -3.48 2.19
C ARG A 230 -2.64 -2.96 1.71
N GLU A 231 -1.65 -2.84 2.58
CA GLU A 231 -0.29 -2.41 2.24
C GLU A 231 0.33 -3.33 1.18
N ALA A 232 0.29 -4.65 1.41
CA ALA A 232 0.78 -5.64 0.46
C ALA A 232 0.09 -5.53 -0.91
N ARG A 233 -1.25 -5.35 -0.94
CA ARG A 233 -2.00 -5.18 -2.19
C ARG A 233 -1.61 -3.92 -2.96
N LEU A 234 -1.30 -2.82 -2.28
CA LEU A 234 -0.79 -1.61 -2.93
C LEU A 234 0.62 -1.86 -3.46
N MET A 235 1.53 -2.37 -2.63
CA MET A 235 2.92 -2.61 -2.99
C MET A 235 3.08 -3.56 -4.19
N ARG A 236 2.23 -4.59 -4.31
CA ARG A 236 2.20 -5.52 -5.45
C ARG A 236 2.05 -4.84 -6.81
N GLN A 237 1.45 -3.65 -6.85
CA GLN A 237 1.18 -2.90 -8.08
C GLN A 237 2.33 -1.98 -8.48
N TYR A 238 3.35 -1.83 -7.62
CA TYR A 238 4.40 -0.83 -7.79
C TYR A 238 5.73 -1.46 -8.17
N LYS A 239 6.28 -1.00 -9.30
CA LYS A 239 7.61 -1.38 -9.77
C LYS A 239 8.29 -0.17 -10.36
N HIS A 240 9.12 0.50 -9.56
CA HIS A 240 9.83 1.70 -9.98
C HIS A 240 11.16 1.83 -9.24
N ARG A 241 12.19 2.38 -9.89
CA ARG A 241 13.54 2.53 -9.30
C ARG A 241 13.55 3.31 -7.98
N ASN A 242 12.68 4.31 -7.87
CA ASN A 242 12.54 5.20 -6.70
C ASN A 242 11.40 4.80 -5.76
N VAL A 243 10.95 3.56 -5.83
CA VAL A 243 9.99 2.96 -4.89
C VAL A 243 10.61 1.66 -4.39
N VAL A 244 10.49 1.37 -3.09
CA VAL A 244 10.98 0.11 -2.52
C VAL A 244 10.27 -1.06 -3.20
N ALA A 245 11.05 -2.01 -3.72
CA ALA A 245 10.46 -3.15 -4.42
C ALA A 245 9.81 -4.14 -3.44
N PHE A 246 8.65 -4.65 -3.82
CA PHE A 246 7.94 -5.71 -3.13
C PHE A 246 8.32 -7.07 -3.71
N TYR A 247 8.59 -8.04 -2.86
CA TYR A 247 8.91 -9.41 -3.27
C TYR A 247 7.78 -10.38 -3.00
N GLY A 248 7.05 -10.23 -1.90
CA GLY A 248 5.92 -11.11 -1.61
C GLY A 248 5.38 -10.97 -0.20
N VAL A 249 4.39 -11.80 0.12
CA VAL A 249 3.85 -11.98 1.46
C VAL A 249 3.94 -13.42 1.88
N VAL A 250 4.21 -13.64 3.17
CA VAL A 250 4.01 -14.95 3.81
C VAL A 250 2.70 -14.88 4.58
N LEU A 251 1.82 -15.85 4.32
CA LEU A 251 0.51 -15.99 4.96
C LEU A 251 0.46 -17.33 5.68
N GLU A 252 0.78 -17.32 6.98
CA GLU A 252 0.75 -18.51 7.82
C GLU A 252 -0.48 -18.58 8.72
N SER A 253 -0.74 -19.79 9.22
CA SER A 253 -1.72 -20.07 10.26
C SER A 253 -1.45 -19.22 11.51
N ALA A 254 -2.50 -18.98 12.31
CA ALA A 254 -2.48 -18.12 13.51
C ALA A 254 -2.19 -16.62 13.26
N GLY A 255 -2.33 -16.12 12.03
CA GLY A 255 -2.29 -14.69 11.73
C GLY A 255 -0.89 -14.12 11.55
N ASN A 256 0.13 -14.96 11.38
CA ASN A 256 1.48 -14.48 11.08
C ASN A 256 1.55 -14.01 9.61
N VAL A 257 1.46 -12.69 9.41
CA VAL A 257 1.66 -12.06 8.11
C VAL A 257 3.00 -11.35 8.06
N MET A 258 3.76 -11.65 7.02
CA MET A 258 5.03 -11.00 6.75
C MET A 258 5.00 -10.38 5.35
N ILE A 259 5.40 -9.11 5.24
CA ILE A 259 5.64 -8.44 3.96
C ILE A 259 7.13 -8.46 3.68
N VAL A 260 7.54 -9.09 2.58
CA VAL A 260 8.94 -9.20 2.15
C VAL A 260 9.21 -8.16 1.08
N MET A 261 10.22 -7.33 1.31
CA MET A 261 10.59 -6.20 0.46
C MET A 261 12.10 -6.10 0.27
N GLU A 262 12.51 -5.29 -0.69
CA GLU A 262 13.90 -4.96 -0.97
C GLU A 262 14.61 -4.43 0.29
N MET A 263 15.79 -4.99 0.58
CA MET A 263 16.67 -4.46 1.61
C MET A 263 17.48 -3.26 1.08
N VAL A 264 17.11 -2.05 1.51
CA VAL A 264 17.82 -0.82 1.16
C VAL A 264 18.93 -0.54 2.17
N ASN A 265 20.18 -0.62 1.73
CA ASN A 265 21.35 -0.72 2.60
C ASN A 265 21.76 0.56 3.35
N GLY A 266 21.25 1.74 2.99
CA GLY A 266 21.52 2.99 3.72
C GLY A 266 20.46 3.36 4.76
N GLY A 267 19.37 2.61 4.84
CA GLY A 267 18.28 2.89 5.77
C GLY A 267 17.56 4.22 5.48
N GLY A 268 16.93 4.78 6.51
CA GLY A 268 16.15 6.02 6.42
C GLY A 268 16.99 7.24 6.03
N LEU A 269 16.47 8.04 5.10
CA LEU A 269 17.10 9.25 4.59
C LEU A 269 17.29 10.29 5.71
N ASP A 270 16.36 10.34 6.67
CA ASP A 270 16.46 11.17 7.87
C ASP A 270 17.73 10.87 8.68
N LYS A 271 18.00 9.58 8.95
CA LYS A 271 19.19 9.14 9.68
C LYS A 271 20.46 9.38 8.86
N HIS A 272 20.39 9.14 7.54
CA HIS A 272 21.51 9.36 6.62
C HIS A 272 21.96 10.82 6.55
N LEU A 273 21.01 11.76 6.55
CA LEU A 273 21.26 13.20 6.53
C LEU A 273 21.79 13.71 7.89
N LYS A 274 21.27 13.18 9.01
CA LYS A 274 21.77 13.55 10.35
C LYS A 274 23.17 13.04 10.65
N LYS A 275 23.59 11.94 10.03
CA LYS A 275 24.89 11.32 10.30
C LYS A 275 26.07 12.13 9.78
N GLN A 276 25.93 12.78 8.63
CA GLN A 276 26.99 13.55 7.99
C GLN A 276 26.38 14.55 7.02
N GLU A 277 26.96 15.75 6.98
CA GLU A 277 26.62 16.77 5.99
C GLU A 277 26.77 16.23 4.56
N ARG A 278 25.77 16.49 3.72
CA ARG A 278 25.75 16.07 2.32
C ARG A 278 25.91 17.27 1.41
N SER A 279 26.64 17.08 0.32
CA SER A 279 26.82 18.13 -0.67
C SER A 279 25.46 18.55 -1.26
N LEU A 280 25.36 19.81 -1.72
CA LEU A 280 24.16 20.30 -2.39
C LEU A 280 23.76 19.43 -3.59
N LYS A 281 24.75 18.85 -4.28
CA LYS A 281 24.55 17.93 -5.40
C LYS A 281 23.88 16.62 -4.97
N GLU A 282 24.30 16.04 -3.85
CA GLU A 282 23.67 14.83 -3.30
C GLU A 282 22.25 15.14 -2.84
N LYS A 283 22.06 16.20 -2.06
CA LYS A 283 20.75 16.66 -1.60
C LYS A 283 19.79 16.88 -2.77
N PHE A 284 20.25 17.54 -3.83
CA PHE A 284 19.47 17.70 -5.07
C PHE A 284 19.19 16.37 -5.79
N GLY A 285 20.13 15.43 -5.75
CA GLY A 285 19.92 14.07 -6.25
C GLY A 285 18.76 13.37 -5.53
N TYR A 286 18.70 13.50 -4.20
CA TYR A 286 17.65 12.93 -3.35
C TYR A 286 16.27 13.53 -3.65
N THR A 287 16.20 14.84 -3.89
CA THR A 287 14.92 15.50 -4.25
C THR A 287 14.37 15.02 -5.57
N CYS A 288 15.23 14.87 -6.58
CA CYS A 288 14.83 14.36 -7.89
C CYS A 288 14.31 12.94 -7.78
N ASP A 289 15.03 12.08 -7.06
CA ASP A 289 14.66 10.67 -6.88
C ASP A 289 13.31 10.53 -6.16
N ALA A 290 13.10 11.28 -5.06
CA ALA A 290 11.81 11.32 -4.36
C ALA A 290 10.68 11.89 -5.24
N ALA A 291 10.95 12.92 -6.05
CA ALA A 291 9.94 13.47 -6.98
C ALA A 291 9.49 12.45 -8.02
N LEU A 292 10.43 11.67 -8.58
CA LEU A 292 10.13 10.61 -9.55
C LEU A 292 9.34 9.47 -8.93
N GLY A 293 9.72 9.05 -7.72
CA GLY A 293 8.96 8.04 -6.97
C GLY A 293 7.52 8.48 -6.75
N LEU A 294 7.30 9.72 -6.30
CA LEU A 294 5.96 10.20 -5.98
C LEU A 294 5.14 10.50 -7.25
N LEU A 295 5.78 10.96 -8.33
CA LEU A 295 5.16 11.05 -9.65
C LEU A 295 4.64 9.67 -10.11
N TYR A 296 5.48 8.63 -10.01
CA TYR A 296 5.08 7.28 -10.36
C TYR A 296 3.87 6.82 -9.53
N LEU A 297 3.89 7.02 -8.22
CA LEU A 297 2.75 6.66 -7.35
C LEU A 297 1.47 7.42 -7.74
N HIS A 298 1.55 8.72 -7.99
CA HIS A 298 0.40 9.53 -8.44
C HIS A 298 -0.13 9.05 -9.80
N SER A 299 0.73 8.59 -10.72
CA SER A 299 0.30 7.99 -11.99
C SER A 299 -0.48 6.68 -11.83
N LYS A 300 -0.37 6.03 -10.67
CA LYS A 300 -1.16 4.84 -10.30
C LYS A 300 -2.38 5.20 -9.43
N GLY A 301 -2.67 6.49 -9.28
CA GLY A 301 -3.75 6.97 -8.42
C GLY A 301 -3.48 6.76 -6.93
N CYS A 302 -2.23 6.56 -6.52
CA CYS A 302 -1.85 6.32 -5.14
C CYS A 302 -1.52 7.64 -4.42
N MET A 303 -2.26 7.92 -3.35
CA MET A 303 -1.91 8.90 -2.33
C MET A 303 -1.02 8.22 -1.28
N HIS A 304 0.22 8.70 -1.11
CA HIS A 304 1.16 8.12 -0.15
C HIS A 304 0.72 8.38 1.29
N ARG A 305 0.23 9.60 1.57
CA ARG A 305 -0.31 10.08 2.86
C ARG A 305 0.69 10.35 3.97
N ASP A 306 1.90 9.79 3.87
CA ASP A 306 2.99 10.07 4.83
C ASP A 306 4.35 10.36 4.16
N VAL A 307 4.38 11.33 3.24
CA VAL A 307 5.63 11.74 2.57
C VAL A 307 6.52 12.54 3.54
N ALA A 308 7.67 11.96 3.92
CA ALA A 308 8.65 12.55 4.83
C ALA A 308 10.02 11.87 4.68
N CYS A 309 11.10 12.49 5.17
CA CYS A 309 12.46 11.90 5.10
C CYS A 309 12.54 10.52 5.76
N ARG A 310 11.83 10.30 6.87
CA ARG A 310 11.80 9.02 7.59
C ARG A 310 11.21 7.85 6.77
N ASN A 311 10.37 8.16 5.78
CA ASN A 311 9.73 7.19 4.89
C ASN A 311 10.40 7.14 3.50
N CYS A 312 11.54 7.81 3.35
CA CYS A 312 12.43 7.66 2.20
C CYS A 312 13.65 6.85 2.64
N LEU A 313 14.04 5.84 1.88
CA LEU A 313 15.26 5.06 2.11
C LEU A 313 16.33 5.43 1.08
N ILE A 314 17.61 5.35 1.46
CA ILE A 314 18.75 5.62 0.56
C ILE A 314 19.53 4.34 0.28
N ASP A 315 19.65 3.96 -0.99
CA ASP A 315 20.60 2.94 -1.42
C ASP A 315 21.99 3.58 -1.59
N LEU A 316 22.92 3.24 -0.70
CA LEU A 316 24.28 3.79 -0.71
C LEU A 316 25.13 3.25 -1.86
N LYS A 317 24.80 2.08 -2.42
CA LYS A 317 25.54 1.51 -3.56
C LYS A 317 25.23 2.27 -4.84
N SER A 318 23.94 2.52 -5.08
CA SER A 318 23.49 3.22 -6.30
C SER A 318 23.31 4.73 -6.11
N ASN A 319 23.40 5.23 -4.88
CA ASN A 319 23.09 6.59 -4.46
C ASN A 319 21.70 7.04 -4.92
N VAL A 320 20.69 6.22 -4.62
CA VAL A 320 19.29 6.40 -5.06
C VAL A 320 18.34 6.44 -3.87
N VAL A 321 17.47 7.44 -3.84
CA VAL A 321 16.36 7.49 -2.87
C VAL A 321 15.16 6.70 -3.38
N LYS A 322 14.54 5.94 -2.47
CA LYS A 322 13.34 5.12 -2.68
C LYS A 322 12.27 5.47 -1.67
N ILE A 323 11.04 5.69 -2.12
CA ILE A 323 9.87 5.87 -1.25
C ILE A 323 9.47 4.51 -0.65
N SER A 324 9.12 4.52 0.63
CA SER A 324 8.78 3.34 1.44
C SER A 324 7.62 3.64 2.40
N ASP A 325 7.15 2.61 3.10
CA ASP A 325 6.06 2.66 4.09
C ASP A 325 4.70 3.08 3.52
N PHE A 326 3.99 2.09 2.98
CA PHE A 326 2.69 2.27 2.35
C PHE A 326 1.53 2.02 3.31
N GLY A 327 1.78 1.85 4.61
CA GLY A 327 0.76 1.48 5.61
C GLY A 327 -0.40 2.47 5.71
N MET A 328 -0.15 3.75 5.39
CA MET A 328 -1.20 4.78 5.37
C MET A 328 -1.75 5.06 3.97
N SER A 329 -1.15 4.51 2.92
CA SER A 329 -1.45 4.86 1.54
C SER A 329 -2.86 4.45 1.12
N LYS A 330 -3.42 5.18 0.16
CA LYS A 330 -4.77 4.96 -0.39
C LYS A 330 -4.79 5.20 -1.89
N GLN A 331 -5.61 4.45 -2.61
CA GLN A 331 -5.80 4.63 -4.05
C GLN A 331 -7.15 5.31 -4.31
N GLY A 332 -7.17 6.31 -5.20
CA GLY A 332 -8.36 7.09 -5.54
C GLY A 332 -8.08 8.57 -5.72
N GLU A 333 -9.11 9.34 -6.07
CA GLU A 333 -8.98 10.80 -6.24
C GLU A 333 -8.91 11.56 -4.90
N SER A 334 -9.65 11.05 -3.90
CA SER A 334 -9.68 11.60 -2.54
C SER A 334 -9.93 10.51 -1.51
N TYR A 335 -9.59 10.79 -0.25
CA TYR A 335 -9.83 9.90 0.87
C TYR A 335 -10.18 10.70 2.13
N THR A 336 -11.33 10.40 2.73
CA THR A 336 -11.73 10.96 4.03
C THR A 336 -11.07 10.17 5.14
N ILE A 337 -10.18 10.84 5.88
CA ILE A 337 -9.42 10.23 6.97
C ILE A 337 -10.34 10.08 8.20
N PRO A 338 -10.50 8.87 8.76
CA PRO A 338 -11.27 8.68 9.98
C PRO A 338 -10.77 9.54 11.14
N HIS A 339 -11.69 10.01 12.00
CA HIS A 339 -11.34 10.89 13.12
C HIS A 339 -10.37 10.25 14.13
N HIS A 340 -10.45 8.93 14.32
CA HIS A 340 -9.57 8.16 15.22
C HIS A 340 -8.14 8.02 14.68
N GLU A 341 -7.92 8.24 13.37
CA GLU A 341 -6.59 8.13 12.78
C GLU A 341 -5.76 9.37 13.16
N VAL A 342 -4.59 9.13 13.77
CA VAL A 342 -3.65 10.18 14.17
C VAL A 342 -2.89 10.69 12.94
N LEU A 343 -2.87 12.01 12.76
CA LEU A 343 -2.19 12.67 11.64
C LEU A 343 -0.75 13.07 12.01
N PRO A 344 0.22 12.93 11.09
CA PRO A 344 1.57 13.47 11.26
C PRO A 344 1.60 14.98 10.98
N ILE A 345 1.00 15.78 11.86
CA ILE A 345 0.61 17.20 11.66
C ILE A 345 1.64 18.09 10.96
N ARG A 346 2.93 17.93 11.26
CA ARG A 346 4.01 18.78 10.72
C ARG A 346 4.24 18.62 9.20
N TRP A 347 3.80 17.50 8.62
CA TRP A 347 3.89 17.23 7.18
C TRP A 347 2.56 17.41 6.46
N GLN A 348 1.47 17.66 7.19
CA GLN A 348 0.12 17.64 6.63
C GLN A 348 -0.28 18.99 6.07
N ALA A 349 -0.97 18.95 4.94
CA ALA A 349 -1.48 20.13 4.27
C ALA A 349 -2.61 20.79 5.08
N PRO A 350 -2.82 22.11 4.97
CA PRO A 350 -3.86 22.82 5.72
C PRO A 350 -5.25 22.21 5.55
N GLU A 351 -5.64 21.87 4.32
CA GLU A 351 -6.95 21.27 4.04
C GLU A 351 -7.14 19.92 4.72
N VAL A 352 -6.09 19.10 4.85
CA VAL A 352 -6.16 17.81 5.54
C VAL A 352 -6.35 18.03 7.05
N ILE A 353 -5.63 18.99 7.62
CA ILE A 353 -5.74 19.32 9.05
C ILE A 353 -7.15 19.82 9.39
N LEU A 354 -7.76 20.62 8.51
CA LEU A 354 -9.07 21.21 8.71
C LEU A 354 -10.23 20.25 8.41
N THR A 355 -10.16 19.54 7.29
CA THR A 355 -11.30 18.79 6.73
C THR A 355 -11.14 17.28 6.81
N ARG A 356 -9.94 16.78 7.13
CA ARG A 356 -9.58 15.35 7.04
C ARG A 356 -9.71 14.76 5.63
N ILE A 357 -9.92 15.56 4.58
CA ILE A 357 -9.93 15.09 3.20
C ILE A 357 -8.51 15.14 2.65
N TYR A 358 -8.00 13.99 2.23
CA TYR A 358 -6.69 13.83 1.60
C TYR A 358 -6.83 13.71 0.08
N THR A 359 -5.90 14.30 -0.66
CA THR A 359 -5.78 14.15 -2.12
C THR A 359 -4.31 14.03 -2.52
N MET A 360 -4.02 13.74 -3.79
CA MET A 360 -2.65 13.81 -4.32
C MET A 360 -2.03 15.22 -4.17
N LYS A 361 -2.82 16.29 -4.13
CA LYS A 361 -2.31 17.66 -3.85
C LYS A 361 -1.85 17.83 -2.42
N SER A 362 -2.34 17.01 -1.50
CA SER A 362 -1.88 16.97 -0.11
C SER A 362 -0.51 16.30 -0.02
N ASP A 363 -0.24 15.24 -0.80
CA ASP A 363 1.11 14.68 -0.95
C ASP A 363 2.10 15.71 -1.53
N VAL A 364 1.67 16.54 -2.50
CA VAL A 364 2.52 17.62 -3.06
C VAL A 364 2.92 18.61 -1.95
N TYR A 365 2.03 18.94 -1.02
CA TYR A 365 2.37 19.77 0.13
C TYR A 365 3.43 19.09 1.01
N SER A 366 3.21 17.82 1.35
CA SER A 366 4.14 17.03 2.15
C SER A 366 5.51 16.89 1.46
N PHE A 367 5.54 16.80 0.12
CA PHE A 367 6.76 16.84 -0.67
C PHE A 367 7.51 18.18 -0.51
N GLY A 368 6.80 19.31 -0.42
CA GLY A 368 7.41 20.60 -0.10
C GLY A 368 8.11 20.62 1.27
N ILE A 369 7.52 19.96 2.27
CA ILE A 369 8.14 19.76 3.59
C ILE A 369 9.32 18.79 3.51
N LEU A 370 9.22 17.70 2.72
CA LEU A 370 10.34 16.77 2.48
C LEU A 370 11.55 17.48 1.85
N LEU A 371 11.34 18.36 0.86
CA LEU A 371 12.39 19.18 0.28
C LEU A 371 13.06 20.05 1.37
N TRP A 372 12.27 20.63 2.28
CA TRP A 372 12.80 21.39 3.41
C TRP A 372 13.65 20.50 4.32
N GLU A 373 13.16 19.32 4.71
CA GLU A 373 13.91 18.36 5.52
C GLU A 373 15.26 18.00 4.87
N ILE A 374 15.28 17.69 3.56
CA ILE A 374 16.52 17.31 2.85
C ILE A 374 17.58 18.41 2.93
N PHE A 375 17.18 19.67 2.79
CA PHE A 375 18.11 20.81 2.80
C PHE A 375 18.45 21.31 4.21
N HIS A 376 17.66 20.94 5.22
CA HIS A 376 17.91 21.21 6.64
C HIS A 376 18.34 19.94 7.38
N ASN A 377 19.02 19.00 6.69
CA ASN A 377 19.61 17.80 7.29
C ASN A 377 18.66 16.97 8.18
N ALA A 378 17.41 16.86 7.75
CA ALA A 378 16.31 16.20 8.47
C ALA A 378 16.06 16.76 9.88
N GLU A 379 16.28 18.06 10.07
CA GLU A 379 15.70 18.83 11.17
C GLU A 379 14.19 18.62 11.25
N HIS A 380 13.65 18.82 12.45
CA HIS A 380 12.25 18.61 12.70
C HIS A 380 11.44 19.83 12.22
N PRO A 381 10.46 19.68 11.31
CA PRO A 381 9.72 20.83 10.79
C PRO A 381 8.93 21.55 11.89
N PHE A 382 8.95 22.89 11.89
CA PHE A 382 8.34 23.73 12.93
C PHE A 382 8.91 23.46 14.33
N ASP A 383 10.22 23.25 14.43
CA ASP A 383 10.87 22.99 15.71
C ASP A 383 10.55 24.08 16.75
N GLY A 384 10.37 23.66 18.01
CA GLY A 384 9.93 24.54 19.11
C GLY A 384 8.47 25.00 19.09
N ILE A 385 7.68 24.64 18.06
CA ILE A 385 6.23 24.96 17.99
C ILE A 385 5.41 23.70 18.23
N ASP A 386 4.42 23.76 19.12
CA ASP A 386 3.54 22.61 19.41
C ASP A 386 2.50 22.34 18.31
N ASN A 387 1.94 21.13 18.28
CA ASN A 387 0.98 20.73 17.25
C ASN A 387 -0.35 21.50 17.30
N LYS A 388 -0.77 22.03 18.46
CA LYS A 388 -2.01 22.83 18.57
C LYS A 388 -1.80 24.18 17.88
N THR A 389 -0.70 24.86 18.18
CA THR A 389 -0.33 26.12 17.52
C THR A 389 -0.17 25.94 16.01
N ILE A 390 0.41 24.82 15.55
CA ILE A 390 0.49 24.52 14.12
C ILE A 390 -0.90 24.39 13.50
N ARG A 391 -1.82 23.62 14.10
CA ARG A 391 -3.19 23.47 13.59
C ARG A 391 -3.92 24.79 13.43
N GLU A 392 -3.73 25.72 14.37
CA GLU A 392 -4.34 27.05 14.35
C GLU A 392 -3.77 27.95 13.25
N LYS A 393 -2.46 27.88 12.99
CA LYS A 393 -1.76 28.83 12.09
C LYS A 393 -1.50 28.30 10.68
N ILE A 394 -1.59 27.00 10.43
CA ILE A 394 -1.16 26.36 9.17
C ILE A 394 -1.89 26.90 7.92
N SER A 395 -3.13 27.37 8.09
CA SER A 395 -3.94 28.01 7.05
C SER A 395 -3.34 29.33 6.56
N SER A 396 -2.53 30.02 7.37
CA SER A 396 -1.82 31.23 6.97
C SER A 396 -0.80 30.90 5.87
N PRO A 397 -0.83 31.58 4.70
CA PRO A 397 0.12 31.33 3.61
C PRO A 397 1.59 31.57 3.99
N ARG A 398 1.84 32.37 5.03
CA ARG A 398 3.20 32.71 5.49
C ARG A 398 3.70 31.80 6.63
N PHE A 399 2.82 31.01 7.26
CA PHE A 399 3.22 30.15 8.36
C PHE A 399 3.83 28.85 7.82
N ARG A 400 5.14 28.87 7.58
CA ARG A 400 5.93 27.73 7.07
C ARG A 400 7.26 27.63 7.85
N PRO A 401 7.93 26.47 7.84
CA PRO A 401 9.27 26.35 8.40
C PRO A 401 10.22 27.38 7.78
N PRO A 402 11.13 27.98 8.56
CA PRO A 402 12.08 28.97 8.05
C PRO A 402 13.01 28.33 7.03
N VAL A 403 13.23 28.99 5.89
CA VAL A 403 14.10 28.48 4.82
C VAL A 403 15.46 29.14 4.92
N ASN A 404 16.52 28.35 5.06
CA ASN A 404 17.90 28.87 5.01
C ASN A 404 18.17 29.59 3.66
N PRO A 405 18.58 30.87 3.65
CA PRO A 405 18.91 31.62 2.45
C PRO A 405 19.97 30.96 1.55
N ALA A 406 20.86 30.15 2.12
CA ALA A 406 21.87 29.38 1.38
C ALA A 406 21.29 28.21 0.57
N THR A 407 20.01 27.84 0.79
CA THR A 407 19.33 26.83 -0.01
C THR A 407 19.25 27.29 -1.47
N PRO A 408 19.60 26.46 -2.47
CA PRO A 408 19.55 26.84 -3.88
C PRO A 408 18.18 27.39 -4.29
N LEU A 409 18.16 28.48 -5.05
CA LEU A 409 16.93 29.20 -5.43
C LEU A 409 15.91 28.29 -6.13
N ILE A 410 16.39 27.34 -6.94
CA ILE A 410 15.54 26.34 -7.60
C ILE A 410 14.73 25.54 -6.56
N ILE A 411 15.38 25.11 -5.47
CA ILE A 411 14.74 24.35 -4.40
C ILE A 411 13.81 25.25 -3.58
N GLN A 412 14.21 26.48 -3.28
CA GLN A 412 13.33 27.44 -2.61
C GLN A 412 12.02 27.66 -3.38
N LYS A 413 12.09 27.82 -4.70
CA LYS A 413 10.90 27.98 -5.56
C LYS A 413 10.05 26.71 -5.60
N ALA A 414 10.67 25.53 -5.72
CA ALA A 414 9.96 24.25 -5.69
C ALA A 414 9.23 24.04 -4.35
N MET A 415 9.92 24.24 -3.22
CA MET A 415 9.34 24.20 -1.86
C MET A 415 8.14 25.14 -1.75
N ARG A 416 8.34 26.42 -2.12
CA ARG A 416 7.31 27.45 -2.03
C ARG A 416 6.07 27.18 -2.88
N ALA A 417 6.24 26.61 -4.07
CA ALA A 417 5.13 26.22 -4.92
C ALA A 417 4.38 25.00 -4.36
N CYS A 418 5.11 24.01 -3.84
CA CYS A 418 4.55 22.76 -3.34
C CYS A 418 3.73 22.96 -2.06
N TRP A 419 4.19 23.78 -1.12
CA TRP A 419 3.53 23.96 0.19
C TRP A 419 2.54 25.14 0.25
N ARG A 420 1.98 25.58 -0.89
CA ARG A 420 0.96 26.66 -0.92
C ARG A 420 -0.26 26.26 -0.09
N ALA A 421 -0.90 27.21 0.58
CA ALA A 421 -2.06 26.92 1.43
C ALA A 421 -3.23 26.37 0.59
N ASP A 422 -3.55 27.02 -0.53
CA ASP A 422 -4.56 26.56 -1.48
C ASP A 422 -4.04 25.37 -2.32
N PRO A 423 -4.66 24.18 -2.24
CA PRO A 423 -4.26 23.01 -3.04
C PRO A 423 -4.37 23.23 -4.55
N LYS A 424 -5.28 24.09 -5.03
CA LYS A 424 -5.45 24.38 -6.46
C LYS A 424 -4.25 25.14 -7.04
N LYS A 425 -3.55 25.90 -6.21
CA LYS A 425 -2.35 26.67 -6.60
C LYS A 425 -1.06 25.86 -6.53
N ARG A 426 -1.09 24.62 -6.02
CA ARG A 426 0.07 23.72 -5.99
C ARG A 426 0.28 23.10 -7.37
N PRO A 427 1.53 22.84 -7.79
CA PRO A 427 1.80 22.07 -9.01
C PRO A 427 1.32 20.61 -8.86
N THR A 428 1.27 19.84 -9.96
CA THR A 428 1.21 18.37 -9.89
C THR A 428 2.62 17.82 -9.64
N MET A 429 2.75 16.57 -9.20
CA MET A 429 4.08 15.95 -9.10
C MET A 429 4.78 15.82 -10.46
N GLU A 430 4.03 15.72 -11.55
CA GLU A 430 4.59 15.76 -12.90
C GLU A 430 5.26 17.11 -13.20
N GLN A 431 4.58 18.22 -12.88
CA GLN A 431 5.11 19.57 -13.05
C GLN A 431 6.31 19.80 -12.13
N THR A 432 6.24 19.36 -10.87
CA THR A 432 7.34 19.47 -9.91
C THR A 432 8.55 18.66 -10.34
N ALA A 433 8.36 17.40 -10.75
CA ALA A 433 9.43 16.55 -11.26
C ALA A 433 10.06 17.18 -12.51
N LYS A 434 9.27 17.62 -13.49
CA LYS A 434 9.74 18.37 -14.67
C LYS A 434 10.58 19.59 -14.30
N TYR A 435 10.13 20.37 -13.32
CA TYR A 435 10.81 21.58 -12.87
C TYR A 435 12.18 21.27 -12.27
N LEU A 436 12.24 20.29 -11.36
CA LEU A 436 13.50 19.86 -10.74
C LEU A 436 14.43 19.21 -11.76
N TYR A 437 13.90 18.37 -12.63
CA TYR A 437 14.70 17.58 -13.57
C TYR A 437 15.34 18.43 -14.69
N ASN A 438 14.65 19.49 -15.11
CA ASN A 438 15.15 20.41 -16.12
C ASN A 438 15.93 21.60 -15.54
N ALA A 439 16.16 21.63 -14.21
CA ALA A 439 16.97 22.66 -13.60
C ALA A 439 18.44 22.53 -14.06
N PRO A 440 19.06 23.60 -14.58
CA PRO A 440 20.49 23.60 -14.87
C PRO A 440 21.28 23.29 -13.60
N ILE A 441 22.23 22.35 -13.68
CA ILE A 441 23.08 21.94 -12.56
C ILE A 441 23.90 23.14 -12.04
N GLU A 442 24.19 24.11 -12.91
CA GLU A 442 24.88 25.35 -12.61
C GLU A 442 24.10 26.24 -11.62
N LEU A 443 22.77 26.14 -11.57
CA LEU A 443 21.93 26.87 -10.60
C LEU A 443 21.89 26.23 -9.21
N LEU A 444 22.65 25.15 -8.99
CA LEU A 444 22.85 24.56 -7.66
C LEU A 444 23.95 25.26 -6.87
N GLN A 445 24.73 26.15 -7.51
CA GLN A 445 25.69 26.99 -6.82
C GLN A 445 24.91 27.98 -5.96
N ALA A 446 25.23 28.04 -4.67
CA ALA A 446 24.72 29.07 -3.79
C ALA A 446 25.06 30.45 -4.39
N ASN A 447 24.33 31.49 -4.00
CA ASN A 447 24.74 32.87 -4.25
C ASN A 447 26.06 33.15 -3.50
N GLU A 448 27.18 32.63 -4.01
CA GLU A 448 28.49 33.16 -3.72
C GLU A 448 28.68 34.36 -4.63
N VAL A 449 28.64 35.55 -4.02
CA VAL A 449 29.26 36.73 -4.62
C VAL A 449 30.73 36.36 -4.88
N SER A 450 31.13 36.57 -6.14
CA SER A 450 32.39 36.24 -6.77
C SER A 450 33.66 36.53 -5.94
N ASP A 451 34.62 35.61 -5.95
CA ASP A 451 35.93 35.89 -6.58
C ASP A 451 36.82 34.63 -6.69
N ARG A 452 36.99 34.11 -7.92
CA ARG A 452 38.28 33.66 -8.51
C ARG A 452 38.06 32.88 -9.83
N PRO A 453 38.82 33.18 -10.91
CA PRO A 453 38.68 32.50 -12.18
C PRO A 453 39.53 31.21 -12.24
N GLY A 454 38.93 30.14 -12.77
CA GLY A 454 39.67 29.06 -13.42
C GLY A 454 39.54 27.68 -12.76
N GLN A 455 38.51 26.92 -13.15
CA GLN A 455 38.59 25.45 -13.28
C GLN A 455 37.38 24.92 -14.06
N GLN A 456 37.64 24.23 -15.18
CA GLN A 456 36.60 23.57 -15.98
C GLN A 456 36.12 22.25 -15.31
N PRO A 457 34.82 21.88 -15.38
CA PRO A 457 34.34 20.64 -14.78
C PRO A 457 34.65 19.40 -15.64
N LYS A 458 35.24 18.37 -15.04
CA LYS A 458 35.61 17.09 -15.69
C LYS A 458 34.42 16.12 -15.90
N SER A 459 34.61 15.25 -16.88
CA SER A 459 33.69 14.40 -17.66
C SER A 459 32.82 13.33 -16.95
N SER A 460 32.74 13.27 -15.62
CA SER A 460 31.90 12.28 -14.91
C SER A 460 30.43 12.71 -14.72
N LEU A 461 30.15 14.02 -14.78
CA LEU A 461 28.82 14.61 -14.58
C LEU A 461 27.81 14.24 -15.69
N ALA A 462 28.27 14.14 -16.94
CA ALA A 462 27.40 13.88 -18.08
C ALA A 462 26.74 12.48 -18.05
N LYS A 463 27.43 11.47 -17.48
CA LYS A 463 26.91 10.09 -17.42
C LYS A 463 25.78 9.94 -16.40
N SER A 464 25.90 10.57 -15.22
CA SER A 464 24.88 10.54 -14.17
C SER A 464 23.61 11.31 -14.59
N ALA A 465 23.77 12.48 -15.23
CA ALA A 465 22.65 13.26 -15.77
C ALA A 465 21.90 12.50 -16.88
N ARG A 466 22.60 11.83 -17.81
CA ARG A 466 21.98 10.99 -18.85
C ARG A 466 21.18 9.81 -18.28
N SER A 467 21.72 9.11 -17.28
CA SER A 467 21.03 7.98 -16.65
C SER A 467 19.74 8.42 -15.96
N LYS A 468 19.77 9.52 -15.22
CA LYS A 468 18.57 10.03 -14.57
C LYS A 468 17.55 10.58 -15.59
N LYS A 469 17.99 11.14 -16.74
CA LYS A 469 17.12 11.67 -17.80
C LYS A 469 16.37 10.55 -18.50
N LYS A 470 17.04 9.41 -18.68
CA LYS A 470 16.42 8.16 -19.14
C LYS A 470 15.31 7.70 -18.20
N VAL A 471 15.60 7.62 -16.88
CA VAL A 471 14.58 7.23 -15.89
C VAL A 471 13.40 8.19 -15.92
N PHE A 472 13.62 9.50 -15.99
CA PHE A 472 12.53 10.47 -16.09
C PHE A 472 11.65 10.26 -17.32
N ILE A 473 12.26 9.97 -18.48
CA ILE A 473 11.51 9.66 -19.71
C ILE A 473 10.73 8.35 -19.55
N GLU A 474 11.37 7.29 -19.05
CA GLU A 474 10.72 6.00 -18.76
C GLU A 474 9.51 6.17 -17.83
N THR A 475 9.64 6.96 -16.75
CA THR A 475 8.52 7.26 -15.83
C THR A 475 7.37 8.00 -16.53
N LEU A 476 7.67 8.94 -17.44
CA LEU A 476 6.63 9.64 -18.21
C LEU A 476 5.95 8.73 -19.23
N GLU A 477 6.69 7.87 -19.91
CA GLU A 477 6.16 6.90 -20.87
C GLU A 477 5.23 5.88 -20.19
N ASP A 478 5.61 5.40 -19.00
CA ASP A 478 4.75 4.57 -18.16
C ASP A 478 3.48 5.33 -17.74
N THR A 479 3.60 6.61 -17.39
CA THR A 479 2.45 7.46 -17.02
C THR A 479 1.48 7.63 -18.21
N VAL A 480 1.99 7.85 -19.42
CA VAL A 480 1.20 7.99 -20.65
C VAL A 480 0.52 6.68 -21.04
N SER A 481 1.23 5.55 -20.91
CA SER A 481 0.72 4.23 -21.31
C SER A 481 -0.43 3.73 -20.42
N ASN A 482 -0.54 4.23 -19.19
CA ASN A 482 -1.64 3.91 -18.26
C ASN A 482 -2.89 4.81 -18.43
N GLY A 483 -3.00 5.57 -19.52
CA GLY A 483 -4.27 6.20 -19.94
C GLY A 483 -4.63 7.52 -19.27
N LEU A 484 -3.72 8.17 -18.54
CA LEU A 484 -3.98 9.44 -17.84
C LEU A 484 -3.61 10.71 -18.63
N ILE A 485 -3.20 10.59 -19.91
CA ILE A 485 -2.93 11.73 -20.79
C ILE A 485 -3.69 11.59 -22.11
N LEU A 486 -4.44 12.63 -22.49
CA LEU A 486 -5.21 12.73 -23.73
C LEU A 486 -4.38 12.37 -24.99
N PRO A 487 -4.99 11.74 -26.03
CA PRO A 487 -4.30 11.25 -27.24
C PRO A 487 -3.52 12.29 -28.05
N HIS A 488 -3.72 13.59 -27.81
CA HIS A 488 -3.01 14.67 -28.50
C HIS A 488 -1.49 14.71 -28.23
N PHE A 489 -1.00 13.99 -27.22
CA PHE A 489 0.43 13.97 -26.85
C PHE A 489 1.30 13.04 -27.72
N ARG A 490 0.73 12.06 -28.43
CA ARG A 490 1.49 11.09 -29.24
C ARG A 490 2.30 11.74 -30.38
N ARG A 491 1.92 12.91 -30.88
CA ARG A 491 2.59 13.56 -32.03
C ARG A 491 3.70 14.56 -31.69
N ASN A 492 3.70 15.19 -30.51
CA ASN A 492 4.62 16.30 -30.22
C ASN A 492 5.84 15.94 -29.35
N CYS A 493 5.78 14.84 -28.58
CA CYS A 493 6.93 14.38 -27.80
C CYS A 493 7.92 13.55 -28.62
N LEU A 494 7.44 12.67 -29.52
CA LEU A 494 8.31 11.86 -30.39
C LEU A 494 9.15 12.71 -31.36
N VAL A 495 8.62 13.84 -31.84
CA VAL A 495 9.33 14.72 -32.77
C VAL A 495 10.44 15.53 -32.09
N ASN A 496 10.33 15.82 -30.78
CA ASN A 496 11.37 16.55 -30.05
C ASN A 496 12.46 15.64 -29.44
N VAL A 497 12.18 14.34 -29.29
CA VAL A 497 13.15 13.35 -28.77
C VAL A 497 14.14 12.89 -29.86
N LEU A 498 13.78 13.02 -31.14
CA LEU A 498 14.61 12.58 -32.27
C LEU A 498 15.67 13.60 -32.75
N LEU A 499 15.64 14.85 -32.29
CA LEU A 499 16.64 15.86 -32.66
C LEU A 499 17.82 15.89 -31.67
N HIS A 500 18.68 14.87 -31.76
CA HIS A 500 20.06 14.94 -31.27
C HIS A 500 20.80 16.06 -32.02
N GLY A 501 21.05 17.21 -31.37
CA GLY A 501 21.95 18.22 -31.94
C GLY A 501 21.79 19.67 -31.47
N ILE A 502 20.73 20.04 -30.73
CA ILE A 502 20.49 21.45 -30.35
C ILE A 502 20.20 21.57 -28.84
N GLU A 503 21.11 21.06 -27.99
CA GLU A 503 20.82 20.85 -26.55
C GLU A 503 21.05 22.04 -25.61
N LYS A 504 21.62 23.18 -26.02
CA LYS A 504 21.84 24.31 -25.08
C LYS A 504 20.87 25.48 -25.21
N LEU A 505 20.51 25.89 -26.42
CA LEU A 505 19.68 27.07 -26.66
C LEU A 505 18.16 26.79 -26.61
N LEU A 506 17.73 25.58 -26.99
CA LEU A 506 16.32 25.22 -26.89
C LEU A 506 15.92 24.97 -25.44
N ILE A 507 16.72 24.29 -24.62
CA ILE A 507 16.38 23.99 -23.22
C ILE A 507 16.16 25.27 -22.40
N GLN A 508 16.99 26.31 -22.59
CA GLN A 508 16.76 27.63 -21.98
C GLN A 508 15.46 28.28 -22.45
N LYS A 509 15.14 28.23 -23.75
CA LYS A 509 13.89 28.78 -24.30
C LYS A 509 12.65 28.00 -23.86
N THR A 510 12.72 26.67 -23.76
CA THR A 510 11.60 25.83 -23.29
C THR A 510 11.38 25.96 -21.78
N TYR A 511 12.45 26.08 -20.99
CA TYR A 511 12.37 26.43 -19.56
C TYR A 511 11.71 27.80 -19.36
N HIS A 512 12.02 28.78 -20.21
CA HIS A 512 11.39 30.10 -20.16
C HIS A 512 9.92 30.12 -20.60
N ASN A 513 9.54 29.33 -21.61
CA ASN A 513 8.21 29.46 -22.24
C ASN A 513 7.11 28.57 -21.61
N TRP A 514 7.46 27.44 -20.97
CA TRP A 514 6.47 26.48 -20.44
C TRP A 514 6.35 26.48 -18.91
N ILE A 515 7.43 26.82 -18.21
CA ILE A 515 7.50 26.75 -16.73
C ILE A 515 7.24 28.11 -16.07
N LYS A 516 7.49 29.24 -16.78
CA LYS A 516 7.21 30.59 -16.25
C LYS A 516 5.76 30.77 -15.76
N PRO A 517 4.69 30.38 -16.48
CA PRO A 517 3.35 30.75 -16.03
C PRO A 517 2.93 30.11 -14.69
N SER A 518 3.35 28.87 -14.43
CA SER A 518 2.94 28.11 -13.23
C SER A 518 3.82 28.37 -12.00
N PHE A 519 5.09 28.74 -12.19
CA PHE A 519 6.04 29.03 -11.11
C PHE A 519 6.36 30.53 -10.94
N TYR A 520 5.97 31.42 -11.86
CA TYR A 520 6.19 32.89 -11.76
C TYR A 520 4.90 33.71 -11.57
N GLN A 521 3.73 33.12 -11.27
CA GLN A 521 2.71 33.85 -10.51
C GLN A 521 3.14 33.98 -9.03
N ILE A 522 4.33 34.55 -8.84
CA ILE A 522 5.00 34.86 -7.59
C ILE A 522 5.37 36.33 -7.76
N GLU A 523 4.86 37.17 -6.86
CA GLU A 523 4.81 38.65 -6.92
C GLU A 523 3.53 39.19 -7.56
N ASN A 524 2.41 38.92 -6.90
CA ASN A 524 1.60 39.95 -6.23
C ASN A 524 0.84 39.32 -5.05
#